data_AF-A0A3R7TMV0-F1
#
_entry.id   AF-A0A3R7TMV0-F1
#
_cell.length_a   1.000
_cell.length_b   1.000
_cell.length_c   1.000
_cell.angle_alpha   90.00
_cell.angle_beta   90.00
_cell.angle_gamma   90.00
#
_symmetry.space_group_name_H-M   'P 1'
#
loop_
_entity.id
_entity.type
_entity.pdbx_description
1 polymer ?
#
loop_
_entity_poly.entity_id
_entity_poly.type
_entity_poly.pdbx_seq_one_letter_code
_entity_poly.pdbx_strand_id
1 'polypeptide(L)'
;MRAKQSQNNPFVIVGRKEGAYLVNLSKPWRLVCATAKLDGVRIHDLRHSFAGIAAAEGASLHLIGKLLRHSQPATTAQYAHLTDEALDQMTGRIGQSISTASTENSG
;
A
#
# COMPACT_ATOMS: atom_id res chain seq x y z
N MET A 1 14.57 -5.74 -10.80
CA MET A 1 14.27 -6.93 -11.63
C MET A 1 13.34 -6.50 -12.77
N ARG A 2 13.84 -6.36 -14.01
CA ARG A 2 13.00 -6.09 -15.20
C ARG A 2 12.64 -7.42 -15.84
N ALA A 3 11.34 -7.74 -15.93
CA ALA A 3 10.87 -8.91 -16.67
C ALA A 3 11.29 -8.79 -18.14
N LYS A 4 11.87 -9.86 -18.69
CA LYS A 4 12.37 -9.93 -20.07
C LYS A 4 11.18 -9.75 -21.03
N GLN A 5 11.05 -8.57 -21.65
CA GLN A 5 10.04 -8.33 -22.68
C GLN A 5 10.31 -9.29 -23.85
N SER A 6 9.29 -10.06 -24.25
CA SER A 6 9.32 -10.74 -25.54
C SER A 6 9.31 -9.65 -26.62
N GLN A 7 10.22 -9.72 -27.59
CA GLN A 7 10.56 -8.64 -28.54
C GLN A 7 9.37 -8.08 -29.36
N ASN A 8 8.18 -8.67 -29.27
CA ASN A 8 6.99 -8.30 -30.03
C ASN A 8 5.68 -8.25 -29.22
N ASN A 9 5.74 -8.07 -27.90
CA ASN A 9 4.53 -7.98 -27.06
C ASN A 9 4.44 -6.60 -26.36
N PRO A 10 3.37 -5.80 -26.59
CA PRO A 10 3.21 -4.49 -25.97
C PRO A 10 2.92 -4.54 -24.45
N PHE A 11 2.65 -5.71 -23.89
CA PHE A 11 2.24 -5.88 -22.50
C PHE A 11 3.41 -6.25 -21.57
N VAL A 12 3.45 -5.64 -20.38
CA VAL A 12 4.46 -5.94 -19.33
C VAL A 12 4.24 -7.35 -18.75
N ILE A 13 2.98 -7.76 -18.60
CA ILE A 13 2.62 -9.10 -18.14
C ILE A 13 2.02 -9.86 -19.32
N VAL A 14 2.87 -10.68 -19.94
CA VAL A 14 2.50 -11.45 -21.12
C VAL A 14 1.59 -12.62 -20.77
N GLY A 15 0.56 -12.82 -21.58
CA GLY A 15 -0.35 -13.96 -21.48
C GLY A 15 0.26 -15.21 -22.12
N ARG A 16 -0.48 -16.32 -22.04
CA ARG A 16 -0.10 -17.60 -22.67
C ARG A 16 -0.19 -17.58 -24.21
N LYS A 17 -1.01 -16.69 -24.76
CA LYS A 17 -1.15 -16.48 -26.21
C LYS A 17 -0.17 -15.39 -26.65
N GLU A 18 0.43 -15.58 -27.81
CA GLU A 18 1.30 -14.59 -28.43
C GLU A 18 0.55 -13.27 -28.67
N GLY A 19 1.19 -12.15 -28.36
CA GLY A 19 0.60 -10.82 -28.44
C GLY A 19 -0.50 -10.49 -27.41
N ALA A 20 -0.85 -11.42 -26.51
CA ALA A 20 -1.89 -11.19 -25.50
C ALA A 20 -1.31 -10.83 -24.13
N TYR A 21 -2.12 -10.17 -23.31
CA TYR A 21 -1.85 -9.93 -21.89
C TYR A 21 -2.41 -11.05 -21.00
N LEU A 22 -1.93 -11.13 -19.76
CA LEU A 22 -2.49 -12.03 -18.76
C LEU A 22 -3.90 -11.56 -18.35
N VAL A 23 -4.93 -12.33 -18.74
CA VAL A 23 -6.34 -11.99 -18.48
C VAL A 23 -6.77 -12.34 -17.05
N ASN A 24 -6.16 -13.37 -16.46
CA ASN A 24 -6.58 -13.89 -15.15
C ASN A 24 -5.38 -14.08 -14.21
N LEU A 25 -5.41 -13.36 -13.08
CA LEU A 25 -4.39 -13.46 -12.03
C LEU A 25 -4.73 -14.48 -10.92
N SER A 26 -5.92 -15.08 -10.89
CA SER A 26 -6.35 -15.98 -9.82
C SER A 26 -5.44 -17.21 -9.68
N LYS A 27 -5.02 -17.82 -10.80
CA LYS A 27 -4.11 -18.98 -10.79
C LYS A 27 -2.72 -18.64 -10.23
N PRO A 28 -2.01 -17.62 -10.74
CA PRO A 28 -0.73 -17.22 -10.15
C PRO A 28 -0.88 -16.69 -8.72
N TRP A 29 -1.97 -15.99 -8.39
CA TRP A 29 -2.26 -15.54 -7.03
C TRP A 29 -2.34 -16.72 -6.05
N ARG A 30 -3.11 -17.76 -6.39
CA ARG A 30 -3.21 -18.96 -5.55
C ARG A 30 -1.86 -19.64 -5.34
N LEU A 31 -1.00 -19.65 -6.37
CA LEU A 31 0.36 -20.20 -6.24
C LEU A 31 1.20 -19.37 -5.27
N VAL A 32 1.13 -18.04 -5.35
CA VAL A 32 1.81 -17.12 -4.43
C VAL A 32 1.31 -17.34 -3.00
N CYS A 33 -0.01 -17.38 -2.77
CA CYS A 33 -0.59 -17.66 -1.46
C CYS A 33 -0.14 -19.02 -0.91
N ALA A 34 -0.15 -20.08 -1.73
CA ALA A 34 0.30 -21.41 -1.31
C ALA A 34 1.79 -21.43 -0.93
N THR A 35 2.64 -20.72 -1.68
CA THR A 35 4.07 -20.61 -1.40
C THR A 35 4.33 -19.80 -0.13
N ALA A 36 3.54 -18.74 0.09
CA ALA A 36 3.61 -17.89 1.27
C ALA A 36 2.87 -18.47 2.50
N LYS A 37 2.20 -19.63 2.37
CA LYS A 37 1.36 -20.25 3.40
C LYS A 37 0.27 -19.30 3.93
N LEU A 38 -0.35 -18.54 3.04
CA LEU A 38 -1.42 -17.61 3.34
C LEU A 38 -2.77 -18.21 2.92
N ASP A 39 -3.68 -18.34 3.88
CA ASP A 39 -5.05 -18.81 3.64
C ASP A 39 -6.06 -17.66 3.67
N GLY A 40 -7.07 -17.72 2.79
CA GLY A 40 -8.18 -16.76 2.77
C GLY A 40 -7.89 -15.39 2.17
N VAL A 41 -6.64 -15.12 1.75
CA VAL A 41 -6.24 -13.79 1.22
C VAL A 41 -6.62 -13.62 -0.25
N ARG A 42 -7.30 -12.52 -0.56
CA ARG A 42 -7.65 -12.09 -1.92
C ARG A 42 -6.62 -11.14 -2.48
N ILE A 43 -6.50 -11.09 -3.80
CA ILE A 43 -5.55 -10.19 -4.47
C ILE A 43 -5.82 -8.70 -4.17
N HIS A 44 -7.08 -8.35 -3.90
CA HIS A 44 -7.47 -6.99 -3.50
C HIS A 44 -6.97 -6.63 -2.10
N ASP A 45 -6.71 -7.61 -1.23
CA ASP A 45 -6.23 -7.35 0.12
C ASP A 45 -4.83 -6.74 0.09
N LEU A 46 -4.01 -7.05 -0.92
CA LEU A 46 -2.72 -6.36 -1.11
C LEU A 46 -2.89 -4.85 -1.26
N ARG A 47 -3.92 -4.42 -2.00
CA ARG A 47 -4.24 -3.00 -2.17
C ARG A 47 -4.72 -2.40 -0.86
N HIS A 48 -5.47 -3.15 -0.07
CA HIS A 48 -5.91 -2.72 1.26
C HIS A 48 -4.74 -2.63 2.25
N SER A 49 -3.82 -3.59 2.24
CA SER A 49 -2.61 -3.57 3.06
C SER A 49 -1.72 -2.37 2.71
N PHE A 50 -1.53 -2.07 1.42
CA PHE A 50 -0.80 -0.87 1.01
C PHE A 50 -1.44 0.42 1.54
N ALA A 51 -2.76 0.53 1.43
CA ALA A 51 -3.50 1.68 1.94
C ALA A 51 -3.40 1.80 3.47
N GLY A 52 -3.52 0.69 4.19
CA GLY A 52 -3.41 0.65 5.65
C GLY A 52 -2.02 1.02 6.14
N ILE A 53 -0.96 0.53 5.48
CA ILE A 53 0.43 0.91 5.79
C ILE A 53 0.62 2.41 5.56
N ALA A 54 0.18 2.93 4.41
CA ALA A 54 0.30 4.36 4.13
C ALA A 54 -0.47 5.22 5.15
N ALA A 55 -1.65 4.79 5.59
CA ALA A 55 -2.42 5.46 6.63
C ALA A 55 -1.71 5.44 7.99
N ALA A 56 -1.15 4.30 8.38
CA ALA A 56 -0.38 4.14 9.61
C ALA A 56 0.91 4.98 9.61
N GLU A 57 1.52 5.20 8.45
CA GLU A 57 2.65 6.13 8.28
C GLU A 57 2.23 7.62 8.30
N GLY A 58 0.94 7.91 8.47
CA GLY A 58 0.41 9.28 8.57
C GLY A 58 0.13 9.95 7.22
N ALA A 59 0.09 9.21 6.12
CA ALA A 59 -0.33 9.78 4.85
C ALA A 59 -1.81 10.21 4.91
N SER A 60 -2.11 11.40 4.40
CA SER A 60 -3.49 11.89 4.38
C SER A 60 -4.37 11.03 3.47
N LEU A 61 -5.65 10.89 3.83
CA LEU A 61 -6.63 10.16 3.02
C LEU A 61 -6.69 10.67 1.57
N HIS A 62 -6.46 11.96 1.35
CA HIS A 62 -6.36 12.55 0.01
C HIS A 62 -5.17 12.01 -0.79
N LEU A 63 -4.01 11.87 -0.14
CA LEU A 63 -2.78 11.37 -0.76
C LEU A 63 -2.87 9.87 -1.02
N ILE A 64 -3.44 9.10 -0.09
CA ILE A 64 -3.74 7.68 -0.25
C ILE A 64 -4.71 7.46 -1.43
N GLY A 65 -5.77 8.27 -1.52
CA GLY A 65 -6.73 8.23 -2.63
C GLY A 65 -6.09 8.49 -4.00
N LYS A 66 -5.15 9.44 -4.07
CA LYS A 66 -4.36 9.72 -5.28
C LYS A 66 -3.41 8.58 -5.64
N LEU A 67 -2.66 8.04 -4.67
CA LEU A 67 -1.69 6.95 -4.88
C LEU A 67 -2.34 5.68 -5.42
N LEU A 68 -3.51 5.35 -4.88
CA LEU A 68 -4.23 4.15 -5.28
C LEU A 68 -5.11 4.35 -6.51
N ARG A 69 -5.24 5.58 -7.01
CA ARG A 69 -6.07 5.92 -8.17
C ARG A 69 -7.50 5.39 -8.02
N HIS A 70 -8.09 5.55 -6.83
CA HIS A 70 -9.45 5.06 -6.58
C HIS A 70 -10.47 5.99 -7.26
N SER A 71 -11.32 5.41 -8.10
CA SER A 71 -12.56 6.04 -8.58
C SER A 71 -13.65 6.09 -7.50
N GLN A 72 -13.46 5.41 -6.37
CA GLN A 72 -14.42 5.34 -5.25
C GLN A 72 -13.80 5.86 -3.94
N PRO A 73 -14.19 7.06 -3.49
CA PRO A 73 -13.74 7.63 -2.22
C PRO A 73 -14.17 6.81 -0.99
N ALA A 74 -15.25 6.03 -1.11
CA ALA A 74 -15.83 5.27 -0.01
C ALA A 74 -14.88 4.23 0.62
N THR A 75 -13.99 3.62 -0.17
CA THR A 75 -13.00 2.66 0.35
C THR A 75 -11.86 3.32 1.11
N THR A 76 -11.63 4.63 0.90
CA THR A 76 -10.59 5.39 1.61
C THR A 76 -11.06 5.83 2.99
N ALA A 77 -12.36 6.10 3.15
CA ALA A 77 -12.96 6.45 4.45
C ALA A 77 -12.78 5.35 5.51
N GLN A 78 -12.63 4.09 5.09
CA GLN A 78 -12.35 2.98 5.98
C GLN A 78 -11.02 3.14 6.74
N TYR A 79 -10.05 3.94 6.25
CA TYR A 79 -8.74 4.13 6.90
C TYR A 79 -8.65 5.36 7.81
N ALA A 80 -9.72 6.15 7.96
CA ALA A 80 -9.69 7.39 8.73
C ALA A 80 -9.20 7.17 10.19
N HIS A 81 -9.64 6.07 10.81
CA HIS A 81 -9.23 5.72 12.18
C HIS A 81 -7.71 5.48 12.31
N LEU A 82 -7.06 4.87 11.31
CA LEU A 82 -5.61 4.65 11.33
C LEU A 82 -4.84 5.96 11.18
N THR A 83 -5.38 6.90 10.39
CA THR A 83 -4.75 8.22 10.25
C THR A 83 -4.88 9.04 11.53
N ASP A 84 -5.99 8.92 12.26
CA ASP A 84 -6.18 9.61 13.54
C ASP A 84 -5.19 9.10 14.60
N GLU A 85 -5.02 7.77 14.70
CA GLU A 85 -4.02 7.18 15.61
C GLU A 85 -2.59 7.58 15.25
N ALA A 86 -2.24 7.61 13.96
CA ALA A 86 -0.93 8.05 13.49
C ALA A 86 -0.66 9.53 13.83
N LEU A 87 -1.69 10.39 13.73
CA LEU A 87 -1.60 11.81 14.08
C LEU A 87 -1.36 12.02 15.58
N ASP A 88 -2.06 11.27 16.44
CA ASP A 88 -1.86 11.34 17.89
C ASP A 88 -0.43 10.91 18.28
N GLN A 89 0.05 9.80 17.71
CA GLN A 89 1.42 9.34 17.94
C GLN A 89 2.46 10.36 17.46
N MET A 90 2.24 10.98 16.29
CA MET A 90 3.12 12.01 15.75
C MET A 90 3.15 13.26 16.65
N THR A 91 1.99 13.69 17.15
CA THR A 91 1.86 14.82 18.07
C THR A 91 2.60 14.56 19.38
N GLY A 92 2.47 13.35 19.94
CA GLY A 92 3.21 12.94 21.12
C GLY A 92 4.73 12.99 20.92
N ARG A 93 5.23 12.52 19.76
CA ARG A 93 6.66 12.60 19.40
C ARG A 93 7.16 14.03 19.30
N ILE A 94 6.40 14.92 18.66
CA ILE A 94 6.76 16.34 18.56
C ILE A 94 6.82 16.98 19.95
N GLY A 95 5.86 16.67 20.83
CA GLY A 95 5.86 17.14 22.22
C GLY A 95 7.12 16.71 22.97
N GLN A 96 7.54 15.45 22.83
CA GLN A 96 8.78 14.96 23.43
C GLN A 96 10.02 15.67 22.88
N SER A 97 10.11 15.87 21.56
CA SER A 97 11.23 16.58 20.94
C SER A 97 11.33 18.04 21.43
N ILE A 98 10.21 18.74 21.54
CA ILE A 98 10.17 20.11 22.07
C ILE A 98 10.57 20.14 23.55
N SER A 99 10.07 19.19 24.36
CA SER A 99 10.42 19.09 25.78
C SER A 99 11.92 18.83 25.98
N THR A 100 12.51 17.96 25.16
CA THR A 100 13.94 17.63 25.21
C THR A 100 14.80 18.84 24.83
N ALA A 101 14.48 19.50 23.72
CA ALA A 101 15.19 20.72 23.31
C ALA A 101 15.07 21.86 24.34
N SER A 102 13.94 21.96 25.04
CA SER A 102 13.72 23.00 26.06
C SER A 102 14.51 22.74 27.35
N THR A 103 14.77 21.48 27.70
CA THR A 103 15.55 21.11 28.88
C THR A 103 17.05 21.24 28.64
N GLU A 104 17.52 21.00 27.42
CA GLU A 104 18.94 21.20 27.04
C GLU A 104 19.36 22.68 26.99
N ASN A 105 18.43 23.60 26.72
CA ASN A 105 18.72 25.04 26.65
C ASN A 105 18.70 25.75 28.03
N SER A 106 18.49 25.01 29.12
CA SER A 106 18.39 25.54 30.49
C SER A 106 19.60 25.19 31.38
N GLY A 107 20.71 24.71 30.81
CA GLY A 107 21.99 24.47 31.49
C GLY A 107 23.12 25.24 30.84
#